data_AF-A0A535DMM1-F1
#
_entry.id   AF-A0A535DMM1-F1
#
_cell.length_a   1.000
_cell.length_b   1.000
_cell.length_c   1.000
_cell.angle_alpha   90.00
_cell.angle_beta   90.00
_cell.angle_gamma   90.00
#
_symmetry.space_group_name_H-M   'P 1'
#
loop_
_entity.id
_entity.type
_entity.pdbx_description
1 polymer ?
#
loop_
_entity_poly.entity_id
_entity_poly.type
_entity_poly.pdbx_seq_one_letter_code
_entity_poly.pdbx_strand_id
1 'polypeptide(L)'
;MLDETRVISRLVDDLRTLSLAEAGALTLHREPTDIGQLVADSVGSFRPQADGAGVALVTAIDAALPQLEVDPVRLREVLSNLLSNALRYTPSGGNVRVGASRLDGHVRVSVHDTGPGIAADALPHVFDRFYKSEESRGAGLGLAIAKSLVVAHGGEIEAVSEAGQGTDMRFTLPVTR
;
A
#
# COMPACT_ATOMS: atom_id res chain seq x y z
N MET A 1 -23.65 -7.08 -15.13
CA MET A 1 -23.08 -8.03 -16.12
C MET A 1 -21.67 -7.71 -16.61
N LEU A 2 -21.26 -6.47 -16.95
CA LEU A 2 -19.84 -6.18 -17.30
C LEU A 2 -18.94 -5.92 -16.06
N ASP A 3 -19.52 -5.47 -14.94
CA ASP A 3 -18.77 -5.24 -13.69
C ASP A 3 -18.45 -6.53 -12.92
N GLU A 4 -19.36 -7.49 -12.89
CA GLU A 4 -19.17 -8.75 -12.14
C GLU A 4 -18.02 -9.58 -12.72
N THR A 5 -17.86 -9.62 -14.04
CA THR A 5 -16.77 -10.35 -14.70
C THR A 5 -15.40 -9.74 -14.41
N ARG A 6 -15.30 -8.41 -14.34
CA ARG A 6 -14.05 -7.71 -13.98
C ARG A 6 -13.67 -7.92 -12.52
N VAL A 7 -14.66 -7.95 -11.62
CA VAL A 7 -14.45 -8.24 -10.21
C VAL A 7 -13.94 -9.68 -10.03
N ILE A 8 -14.51 -10.66 -10.74
CA ILE A 8 -14.07 -12.05 -10.69
C ILE A 8 -12.65 -12.21 -11.24
N SER A 9 -12.32 -11.58 -12.38
CA SER A 9 -10.96 -11.64 -12.95
C SER A 9 -9.91 -11.06 -12.00
N ARG A 10 -10.17 -9.90 -11.39
CA ARG A 10 -9.27 -9.35 -10.36
C ARG A 10 -9.13 -10.28 -9.16
N LEU A 11 -10.23 -10.88 -8.69
CA LEU A 11 -10.19 -11.82 -7.57
C LEU A 11 -9.34 -13.05 -7.88
N VAL A 12 -9.44 -13.59 -9.10
CA VAL A 12 -8.61 -14.72 -9.55
C VAL A 12 -7.14 -14.32 -9.63
N ASP A 13 -6.82 -13.15 -10.15
CA ASP A 13 -5.45 -12.63 -10.22
C ASP A 13 -4.86 -12.34 -8.83
N ASP A 14 -5.66 -11.78 -7.93
CA ASP A 14 -5.31 -11.52 -6.53
C ASP A 14 -5.01 -12.83 -5.78
N LEU A 15 -5.87 -13.84 -5.93
CA LEU A 15 -5.68 -15.17 -5.35
C LEU A 15 -4.47 -15.88 -5.93
N ARG A 16 -4.22 -15.74 -7.23
CA ARG A 16 -3.03 -16.29 -7.89
C ARG A 16 -1.76 -15.63 -7.34
N THR A 17 -1.76 -14.31 -7.20
CA THR A 17 -0.62 -13.55 -6.66
C THR A 17 -0.32 -13.99 -5.23
N LEU A 18 -1.36 -14.11 -4.40
CA LEU A 18 -1.28 -14.59 -3.02
C LEU A 18 -0.76 -16.04 -2.94
N SER A 19 -1.25 -16.92 -3.79
CA SER A 19 -0.81 -18.32 -3.83
C SER A 19 0.66 -18.46 -4.27
N LEU A 20 1.08 -17.67 -5.26
CA LEU A 20 2.46 -17.65 -5.73
C LEU A 20 3.42 -17.07 -4.68
N ALA A 21 3.01 -16.01 -3.99
CA ALA A 21 3.83 -15.41 -2.94
C ALA A 21 4.03 -16.34 -1.74
N GLU A 22 2.97 -17.04 -1.28
CA GLU A 22 3.10 -18.03 -0.20
C GLU A 22 3.94 -19.25 -0.58
N ALA A 23 3.83 -19.70 -1.83
CA ALA A 23 4.62 -20.81 -2.34
C ALA A 23 6.10 -20.43 -2.60
N GLY A 24 6.48 -19.16 -2.38
CA GLY A 24 7.81 -18.64 -2.76
C GLY A 24 8.05 -18.65 -4.27
N ALA A 25 7.00 -18.86 -5.07
CA ALA A 25 7.03 -18.96 -6.53
C ALA A 25 6.78 -17.60 -7.22
N LEU A 26 6.65 -16.52 -6.45
CA LEU A 26 6.52 -15.18 -6.99
C LEU A 26 7.88 -14.71 -7.51
N THR A 27 8.07 -14.83 -8.83
CA THR A 27 9.23 -14.27 -9.51
C THR A 27 9.14 -12.75 -9.53
N LEU A 28 10.06 -12.08 -8.85
CA LEU A 28 10.21 -10.63 -8.90
C LEU A 28 11.20 -10.25 -10.01
N HIS A 29 10.81 -9.29 -10.84
CA HIS A 29 11.69 -8.70 -11.84
C HIS A 29 12.36 -7.47 -11.22
N ARG A 30 13.41 -7.72 -10.43
CA ARG A 30 14.12 -6.65 -9.72
C ARG A 30 15.00 -5.83 -10.66
N GLU A 31 14.89 -4.52 -10.56
CA GLU A 31 15.73 -3.56 -11.27
C GLU A 31 16.06 -2.35 -10.37
N PRO A 32 17.18 -1.64 -10.62
CA PRO A 32 17.53 -0.44 -9.88
C PRO A 32 16.44 0.62 -10.03
N THR A 33 15.73 0.92 -8.94
CA THR A 33 14.59 1.83 -8.94
C THR A 33 14.78 2.96 -7.95
N ASP A 34 14.47 4.18 -8.38
CA ASP A 34 14.32 5.35 -7.50
C ASP A 34 12.94 5.28 -6.80
N ILE A 35 12.96 4.95 -5.51
CA ILE A 35 11.73 4.85 -4.70
C ILE A 35 11.04 6.20 -4.56
N GLY A 36 11.79 7.30 -4.49
CA GLY A 36 11.21 8.64 -4.41
C GLY A 36 10.40 8.96 -5.66
N GLN A 37 10.97 8.71 -6.84
CA GLN A 37 10.26 8.91 -8.11
C GLN A 37 9.06 7.96 -8.24
N LEU A 38 9.21 6.70 -7.85
CA LEU A 38 8.14 5.72 -7.86
C LEU A 38 6.93 6.17 -7.02
N VAL A 39 7.20 6.66 -5.80
CA VAL A 39 6.18 7.20 -4.90
C VAL A 39 5.53 8.45 -5.48
N ALA A 40 6.33 9.37 -6.04
CA ALA A 40 5.83 10.59 -6.66
C ALA A 40 4.88 10.30 -7.84
N ASP A 41 5.26 9.36 -8.72
CA ASP A 41 4.44 8.92 -9.85
C ASP A 41 3.12 8.29 -9.39
N SER A 42 3.20 7.38 -8.40
CA SER A 42 2.02 6.73 -7.83
C SER A 42 1.09 7.74 -7.16
N VAL A 43 1.62 8.73 -6.43
CA VAL A 43 0.78 9.79 -5.86
C VAL A 43 0.16 10.66 -6.97
N GLY A 44 0.91 10.96 -8.03
CA GLY A 44 0.43 11.71 -9.19
C GLY A 44 -0.80 11.07 -9.84
N SER A 45 -0.85 9.75 -9.97
CA SER A 45 -1.98 9.04 -10.59
C SER A 45 -3.24 9.04 -9.72
N PHE A 46 -3.11 9.16 -8.41
CA PHE A 46 -4.24 9.21 -7.47
C PHE A 46 -4.77 10.62 -7.19
N ARG A 47 -4.07 11.69 -7.63
CA ARG A 47 -4.54 13.08 -7.46
C ARG A 47 -5.98 13.32 -7.94
N PRO A 48 -6.39 12.91 -9.15
CA PRO A 48 -7.77 13.14 -9.61
C PRO A 48 -8.83 12.45 -8.73
N GLN A 49 -8.51 11.27 -8.20
CA GLN A 49 -9.39 10.54 -7.29
C GLN A 49 -9.47 11.24 -5.92
N ALA A 50 -8.34 11.71 -5.39
CA ALA A 50 -8.29 12.45 -4.14
C ALA A 50 -9.08 13.77 -4.23
N ASP A 51 -8.89 14.53 -5.31
CA ASP A 51 -9.63 15.76 -5.58
C ASP A 51 -11.14 15.49 -5.70
N GLY A 52 -11.53 14.42 -6.38
CA GLY A 52 -12.93 14.00 -6.48
C GLY A 52 -13.56 13.57 -5.14
N ALA A 53 -12.76 13.06 -4.20
CA ALA A 53 -13.19 12.74 -2.84
C ALA A 53 -13.11 13.95 -1.88
N GLY A 54 -12.52 15.06 -2.32
CA GLY A 54 -12.24 16.23 -1.47
C GLY A 54 -11.19 15.95 -0.39
N VAL A 55 -10.21 15.08 -0.68
CA VAL A 55 -9.13 14.69 0.23
C VAL A 55 -7.82 15.31 -0.22
N ALA A 56 -7.10 15.97 0.69
CA ALA A 56 -5.81 16.57 0.38
C ALA A 56 -4.71 15.51 0.31
N LEU A 57 -4.05 15.36 -0.84
CA LEU A 57 -2.95 14.42 -1.04
C LEU A 57 -1.59 15.14 -0.98
N VAL A 58 -0.78 14.82 0.02
CA VAL A 58 0.50 15.50 0.31
C VAL A 58 1.67 14.53 0.18
N THR A 59 2.76 14.94 -0.45
CA THR A 59 4.00 14.16 -0.54
C THR A 59 5.10 14.70 0.37
N ALA A 60 5.85 13.82 1.01
CA ALA A 60 7.00 14.13 1.85
C ALA A 60 8.12 13.12 1.59
N ILE A 61 8.89 13.36 0.53
CA ILE A 61 9.94 12.45 0.04
C ILE A 61 11.30 13.07 0.36
N ASP A 62 12.18 12.31 1.01
CA ASP A 62 13.56 12.72 1.25
C ASP A 62 14.30 12.91 -0.08
N ALA A 63 15.06 14.00 -0.21
CA ALA A 63 15.72 14.39 -1.46
C ALA A 63 16.85 13.44 -1.92
N ALA A 64 17.31 12.52 -1.06
CA ALA A 64 18.47 11.67 -1.31
C ALA A 64 18.22 10.22 -0.86
N LEU A 65 17.25 9.56 -1.49
CA LEU A 65 17.02 8.13 -1.31
C LEU A 65 17.98 7.31 -2.20
N PRO A 66 18.55 6.21 -1.71
CA PRO A 66 19.32 5.29 -2.56
C PRO A 66 18.39 4.59 -3.55
N GLN A 67 18.95 4.19 -4.71
CA GLN A 67 18.27 3.24 -5.58
C GLN A 67 18.20 1.88 -4.89
N LEU A 68 17.08 1.17 -5.09
CA LEU A 68 16.88 -0.18 -4.57
C LEU A 68 16.66 -1.17 -5.70
N GLU A 69 17.13 -2.40 -5.52
CA GLU A 69 16.86 -3.54 -6.40
C GLU A 69 15.47 -4.12 -6.10
N VAL A 70 14.45 -3.59 -6.77
CA VAL A 70 13.03 -3.91 -6.51
C VAL A 70 12.28 -4.11 -7.82
N ASP A 71 11.12 -4.75 -7.76
CA ASP A 71 10.19 -4.82 -8.90
C ASP A 71 9.24 -3.61 -8.84
N PRO A 72 9.42 -2.60 -9.71
CA PRO A 72 8.62 -1.38 -9.64
C PRO A 72 7.15 -1.61 -9.99
N VAL A 73 6.82 -2.63 -10.79
CA VAL A 73 5.42 -2.97 -11.11
C VAL A 73 4.72 -3.45 -9.85
N ARG A 74 5.38 -4.33 -9.09
CA ARG A 74 4.85 -4.86 -7.82
C ARG A 74 4.83 -3.82 -6.72
N LEU A 75 5.81 -2.93 -6.64
CA LEU A 75 5.76 -1.84 -5.66
C LEU A 75 4.67 -0.80 -5.98
N ARG A 76 4.37 -0.53 -7.27
CA ARG A 76 3.19 0.29 -7.62
C ARG A 76 1.90 -0.38 -7.17
N GLU A 77 1.82 -1.71 -7.23
CA GLU A 77 0.68 -2.48 -6.72
C GLU A 77 0.52 -2.33 -5.20
N VAL A 78 1.62 -2.42 -4.44
CA VAL A 78 1.64 -2.12 -2.99
C VAL A 78 1.12 -0.71 -2.73
N LEU A 79 1.71 0.30 -3.37
CA LEU A 79 1.33 1.70 -3.20
C LEU A 79 -0.14 1.96 -3.56
N SER A 80 -0.62 1.35 -4.65
CA SER A 80 -2.01 1.44 -5.09
C SER A 80 -2.97 0.88 -4.03
N ASN A 81 -2.63 -0.26 -3.43
CA ASN A 81 -3.45 -0.87 -2.37
C ASN A 81 -3.49 0.01 -1.12
N LEU A 82 -2.36 0.60 -0.73
CA LEU A 82 -2.30 1.50 0.44
C LEU A 82 -3.03 2.82 0.18
N LEU A 83 -2.77 3.48 -0.95
CA LEU A 83 -3.41 4.75 -1.34
C LEU A 83 -4.91 4.62 -1.53
N SER A 84 -5.37 3.55 -2.19
CA SER A 84 -6.79 3.28 -2.37
C SER A 84 -7.50 3.09 -1.03
N ASN A 85 -6.89 2.38 -0.09
CA ASN A 85 -7.43 2.26 1.26
C ASN A 85 -7.46 3.60 1.99
N ALA A 86 -6.37 4.35 1.98
CA ALA A 86 -6.28 5.67 2.62
C ALA A 86 -7.37 6.61 2.10
N LEU A 87 -7.51 6.78 0.78
CA LEU A 87 -8.53 7.64 0.17
C LEU A 87 -9.95 7.16 0.41
N ARG A 88 -10.15 5.86 0.55
CA ARG A 88 -11.46 5.27 0.79
C ARG A 88 -11.99 5.54 2.19
N TYR A 89 -11.12 5.47 3.21
CA TYR A 89 -11.51 5.65 4.60
C TYR A 89 -11.35 7.10 5.09
N THR A 90 -10.63 7.94 4.35
CA THR A 90 -10.53 9.37 4.68
C THR A 90 -11.82 10.08 4.26
N PRO A 91 -12.52 10.75 5.20
CA PRO A 91 -13.67 11.57 4.84
C PRO A 91 -13.27 12.82 4.06
N SER A 92 -14.23 13.41 3.34
CA SER A 92 -14.02 14.68 2.64
C SER A 92 -13.56 15.78 3.63
N GLY A 93 -12.56 16.56 3.22
CA GLY A 93 -11.87 17.52 4.08
C GLY A 93 -10.68 16.94 4.86
N GLY A 94 -10.48 15.62 4.83
CA GLY A 94 -9.31 14.96 5.42
C GLY A 94 -8.04 15.08 4.58
N ASN A 95 -6.96 14.48 5.06
CA ASN A 95 -5.68 14.44 4.35
C ASN A 95 -5.08 13.04 4.31
N VAL A 96 -4.35 12.78 3.23
CA VAL A 96 -3.49 11.61 3.06
C VAL A 96 -2.09 12.11 2.76
N ARG A 97 -1.13 11.75 3.61
CA ARG A 97 0.29 12.07 3.48
C ARG A 97 1.05 10.83 3.07
N VAL A 98 1.74 10.89 1.93
CA VAL A 98 2.63 9.84 1.47
C VAL A 98 4.08 10.28 1.63
N GLY A 99 4.88 9.47 2.30
CA GLY A 99 6.27 9.78 2.56
C GLY A 99 7.21 8.65 2.14
N ALA A 100 8.46 9.03 1.85
CA ALA A 100 9.55 8.09 1.66
C ALA A 100 10.79 8.66 2.32
N SER A 101 11.42 7.89 3.21
CA SER A 101 12.53 8.33 4.04
C SER A 101 13.58 7.26 4.21
N ARG A 102 14.83 7.65 4.41
CA ARG A 102 15.91 6.70 4.72
C ARG A 102 15.88 6.33 6.20
N LEU A 103 16.00 5.05 6.50
CA LEU A 103 16.02 4.52 7.87
C LEU A 103 17.08 3.42 7.96
N ASP A 104 18.23 3.69 8.57
CA ASP A 104 19.30 2.72 8.91
C ASP A 104 19.33 1.42 8.07
N GLY A 105 19.90 1.51 6.87
CA GLY A 105 20.02 0.36 5.96
C GLY A 105 18.74 -0.02 5.22
N HIS A 106 17.67 0.76 5.36
CA HIS A 106 16.37 0.59 4.70
C HIS A 106 15.87 1.91 4.12
N VAL A 107 14.90 1.80 3.20
CA VAL A 107 14.01 2.90 2.83
C VAL A 107 12.63 2.58 3.40
N ARG A 108 12.07 3.51 4.16
CA ARG A 108 10.72 3.42 4.69
C ARG A 108 9.79 4.26 3.82
N VAL A 109 8.69 3.67 3.39
CA VAL A 109 7.58 4.33 2.72
C VAL A 109 6.37 4.31 3.65
N SER A 110 5.69 5.44 3.80
CA SER A 110 4.53 5.59 4.67
C SER A 110 3.35 6.21 3.93
N VAL A 111 2.15 5.72 4.19
CA VAL A 111 0.88 6.30 3.77
C VAL A 111 0.07 6.55 5.03
N HIS A 112 -0.01 7.81 5.43
CA HIS A 112 -0.75 8.26 6.59
C HIS A 112 -2.05 8.92 6.16
N ASP A 113 -3.17 8.51 6.74
CA ASP A 113 -4.48 9.10 6.51
C ASP A 113 -5.09 9.62 7.81
N THR A 114 -5.98 10.61 7.68
CA THR A 114 -6.79 11.13 8.80
C THR A 114 -8.20 10.55 8.80
N GLY A 115 -8.34 9.27 8.45
CA GLY A 115 -9.59 8.54 8.52
C GLY A 115 -10.02 8.23 9.96
N PRO A 116 -11.05 7.37 10.14
CA PRO A 116 -11.55 6.97 11.45
C PRO A 116 -10.57 6.09 12.25
N GLY A 117 -9.43 5.70 11.67
CA GLY A 117 -8.50 4.77 12.27
C GLY A 117 -9.02 3.33 12.31
N ILE A 118 -8.26 2.46 12.96
CA ILE A 118 -8.49 1.03 13.08
C ILE A 118 -8.56 0.68 14.57
N ALA A 119 -9.54 -0.12 14.95
CA ALA A 119 -9.68 -0.60 16.32
C ALA A 119 -8.50 -1.50 16.72
N ALA A 120 -8.10 -1.47 17.99
CA ALA A 120 -6.90 -2.17 18.46
C ALA A 120 -6.98 -3.70 18.31
N ASP A 121 -8.18 -4.26 18.40
CA ASP A 121 -8.48 -5.68 18.16
C ASP A 121 -8.43 -6.05 16.66
N ALA A 122 -8.73 -5.09 15.79
CA ALA A 122 -8.66 -5.24 14.33
C ALA A 122 -7.22 -5.13 13.80
N LEU A 123 -6.37 -4.31 14.43
CA LEU A 123 -5.02 -3.98 13.96
C LEU A 123 -4.12 -5.19 13.63
N PRO A 124 -4.09 -6.27 14.43
CA PRO A 124 -3.29 -7.47 14.12
C PRO A 124 -3.75 -8.20 12.85
N HIS A 125 -5.02 -8.02 12.46
CA HIS A 125 -5.68 -8.78 11.41
C HIS A 125 -5.81 -8.02 10.08
N VAL A 126 -5.41 -6.74 10.02
CA VAL A 126 -5.60 -5.90 8.82
C VAL A 126 -4.89 -6.43 7.57
N PHE A 127 -3.85 -7.23 7.76
CA PHE A 127 -3.11 -7.89 6.67
C PHE A 127 -3.55 -9.34 6.43
N ASP A 128 -4.53 -9.84 7.17
CA ASP A 128 -5.07 -11.18 6.97
C ASP A 128 -5.94 -11.21 5.71
N ARG A 129 -5.97 -12.37 5.06
CA ARG A 129 -6.76 -12.59 3.85
C ARG A 129 -8.25 -12.51 4.18
N PHE A 130 -9.01 -11.87 3.29
CA PHE A 130 -10.45 -11.69 3.42
C PHE A 130 -10.86 -10.86 4.65
N TYR A 131 -9.88 -10.28 5.36
CA TYR A 131 -10.17 -9.38 6.45
C TYR A 131 -10.75 -8.08 5.90
N LYS A 132 -11.90 -7.70 6.43
CA LYS A 132 -12.62 -6.50 6.04
C LYS A 132 -13.42 -5.96 7.23
N SER A 133 -13.50 -4.64 7.34
CA SER A 133 -14.54 -4.02 8.16
C SER A 133 -15.91 -4.26 7.53
N GLU A 134 -16.98 -4.24 8.33
CA GLU A 134 -18.36 -4.45 7.86
C GLU A 134 -18.77 -3.47 6.74
N GLU A 135 -18.13 -2.31 6.69
CA GLU A 135 -18.37 -1.24 5.71
C GLU A 135 -17.62 -1.44 4.38
N SER A 136 -16.78 -2.47 4.27
CA SER A 136 -15.94 -2.66 3.09
C SER A 136 -16.58 -3.56 2.01
N ARG A 137 -16.93 -2.94 0.88
CA ARG A 137 -17.28 -3.57 -0.41
C ARG A 137 -16.12 -4.24 -1.21
N GLY A 138 -14.90 -4.31 -0.66
CA GLY A 138 -13.75 -4.93 -1.33
C GLY A 138 -13.60 -6.41 -0.99
N ALA A 139 -12.76 -7.15 -1.73
CA ALA A 139 -12.50 -8.58 -1.48
C ALA A 139 -11.66 -8.86 -0.21
N GLY A 140 -11.11 -7.82 0.44
CA GLY A 140 -10.24 -7.98 1.61
C GLY A 140 -8.86 -8.57 1.29
N LEU A 141 -8.40 -8.45 0.04
CA LEU A 141 -7.14 -9.03 -0.43
C LEU A 141 -6.01 -8.00 -0.60
N GLY A 142 -6.33 -6.72 -0.77
CA GLY A 142 -5.34 -5.69 -1.12
C GLY A 142 -4.20 -5.54 -0.10
N LEU A 143 -4.50 -5.49 1.20
CA LEU A 143 -3.46 -5.40 2.25
C LEU A 143 -2.67 -6.69 2.39
N ALA A 144 -3.32 -7.85 2.24
CA ALA A 144 -2.64 -9.14 2.23
C ALA A 144 -1.66 -9.24 1.05
N ILE A 145 -2.06 -8.79 -0.15
CA ILE A 145 -1.19 -8.70 -1.33
C ILE A 145 -0.03 -7.74 -1.06
N ALA A 146 -0.32 -6.55 -0.52
CA ALA A 146 0.71 -5.57 -0.20
C ALA A 146 1.77 -6.17 0.74
N LYS A 147 1.34 -6.89 1.79
CA LYS A 147 2.23 -7.61 2.70
C LYS A 147 3.05 -8.67 2.00
N SER A 148 2.41 -9.54 1.22
CA SER A 148 3.12 -10.59 0.47
C SER A 148 4.16 -10.03 -0.49
N LEU A 149 3.85 -8.94 -1.20
CA LEU A 149 4.78 -8.29 -2.13
C LEU A 149 5.95 -7.64 -1.39
N VAL A 150 5.70 -6.92 -0.29
CA VAL A 150 6.76 -6.32 0.54
C VAL A 150 7.69 -7.39 1.10
N VAL A 151 7.13 -8.48 1.66
CA VAL A 151 7.90 -9.61 2.19
C VAL A 151 8.72 -10.28 1.08
N ALA A 152 8.17 -10.44 -0.13
CA ALA A 152 8.92 -10.98 -1.27
C ALA A 152 10.12 -10.11 -1.68
N HIS A 153 10.06 -8.79 -1.41
CA HIS A 153 11.19 -7.88 -1.58
C HIS A 153 12.21 -7.93 -0.42
N GLY A 154 11.94 -8.71 0.63
CA GLY A 154 12.76 -8.77 1.84
C GLY A 154 12.48 -7.63 2.83
N GLY A 155 11.34 -6.96 2.67
CA GLY A 155 10.89 -5.88 3.52
C GLY A 155 9.88 -6.31 4.59
N GLU A 156 9.45 -5.34 5.39
CA GLU A 156 8.40 -5.50 6.38
C GLU A 156 7.30 -4.46 6.17
N ILE A 157 6.05 -4.79 6.51
CA ILE A 157 4.92 -3.87 6.49
C ILE A 157 4.22 -3.89 7.84
N GLU A 158 3.84 -2.71 8.32
CA GLU A 158 3.13 -2.51 9.57
C GLU A 158 2.00 -1.48 9.42
N ALA A 159 1.02 -1.58 10.31
CA ALA A 159 -0.05 -0.61 10.45
C ALA A 159 0.01 -0.04 11.86
N VAL A 160 0.07 1.28 11.98
CA VAL A 160 -0.04 1.99 13.25
C VAL A 160 -1.27 2.88 13.20
N SER A 161 -2.23 2.63 14.07
CA SER A 161 -3.48 3.38 14.08
C SER A 161 -4.03 3.49 15.48
N GLU A 162 -4.72 4.59 15.73
CA GLU A 162 -5.56 4.79 16.90
C GLU A 162 -6.95 5.20 16.42
N ALA A 163 -7.98 4.62 17.01
CA ALA A 163 -9.37 4.94 16.66
C ALA A 163 -9.63 6.45 16.80
N GLY A 164 -10.11 7.07 15.72
CA GLY A 164 -10.38 8.50 15.64
C GLY A 164 -9.17 9.39 15.29
N GLN A 165 -7.96 8.84 15.19
CA GLN A 165 -6.75 9.62 14.86
C GLN A 165 -6.15 9.30 13.48
N GLY A 166 -6.77 8.40 12.73
CA GLY A 166 -6.29 7.98 11.42
C GLY A 166 -5.37 6.76 11.45
N THR A 167 -4.77 6.46 10.31
CA THR A 167 -3.98 5.25 10.11
C THR A 167 -2.67 5.58 9.42
N ASP A 168 -1.58 4.99 9.89
CA ASP A 168 -0.26 5.09 9.28
C ASP A 168 0.18 3.70 8.84
N MET A 169 0.03 3.43 7.54
CA MET A 169 0.51 2.22 6.90
C MET A 169 1.94 2.43 6.43
N ARG A 170 2.87 1.60 6.87
CA ARG A 170 4.30 1.77 6.54
C ARG A 170 4.91 0.47 6.08
N PHE A 171 5.78 0.54 5.09
CA PHE A 171 6.64 -0.58 4.75
C PHE A 171 8.09 -0.15 4.63
N THR A 172 9.00 -1.08 4.89
CA THR A 172 10.44 -0.92 4.76
C THR A 172 10.95 -1.81 3.64
N LEU A 173 11.97 -1.35 2.93
CA LEU A 173 12.70 -2.12 1.93
C LEU A 173 14.19 -2.05 2.25
N PRO A 174 14.91 -3.19 2.25
CA PRO A 174 16.33 -3.19 2.55
C PRO A 174 17.12 -2.48 1.44
N VAL A 175 18.09 -1.68 1.85
CA VAL A 175 19.14 -1.18 0.95
C VAL A 175 20.10 -2.34 0.74
N THR A 176 19.85 -3.12 -0.31
CA THR A 176 20.77 -4.19 -0.71
C THR A 176 22.11 -3.56 -1.08
N ARG A 177 23.20 -4.14 -0.55
CA ARG A 177 24.56 -3.62 -0.68
C ARG A 177 25.25 -4.15 -1.93
#